data_AF-A0A0F9K572-F1
#
_entry.id   AF-A0A0F9K572-F1
#
_cell.length_a   1.000
_cell.length_b   1.000
_cell.length_c   1.000
_cell.angle_alpha   90.00
_cell.angle_beta   90.00
_cell.angle_gamma   90.00
#
_symmetry.space_group_name_H-M   'P 1'
#
loop_
_entity.id
_entity.type
_entity.pdbx_description
1 polymer ?
#
loop_
_entity_poly.entity_id
_entity_poly.type
_entity_poly.pdbx_seq_one_letter_code
_entity_poly.pdbx_strand_id
1 'polypeptide(L)' 'MARHGGQKTLKRLNTPAFLQIKRKHGKFFIKPSPGPHPSRFCLPL' A
#
# COMPACT_ATOMS: atom_id res chain seq x y z
N MET A 1 22.70 -7.44 2.05
CA MET A 1 21.72 -7.87 3.07
C MET A 1 20.36 -8.05 2.40
N ALA A 2 19.89 -9.28 2.27
CA ALA A 2 18.54 -9.56 1.77
C ALA A 2 17.51 -9.34 2.90
N ARG A 3 16.28 -8.92 2.59
CA ARG A 3 15.23 -8.80 3.61
C ARG A 3 14.64 -10.17 3.90
N HIS A 4 14.65 -10.56 5.17
CA HIS A 4 14.10 -11.84 5.65
C HIS A 4 12.63 -11.76 6.10
N GLY A 5 11.97 -10.61 5.96
CA GLY A 5 10.62 -10.39 6.46
C GLY A 5 9.74 -9.53 5.55
N GLY A 6 8.43 -9.67 5.73
CA GLY A 6 7.42 -8.91 4.98
C GLY A 6 7.52 -7.41 5.19
N GLN A 7 7.22 -6.64 4.14
CA GLN A 7 7.28 -5.18 4.18
C GLN A 7 6.06 -4.60 4.93
N LYS A 8 6.28 -3.93 6.06
CA LYS A 8 5.20 -3.30 6.86
C LYS A 8 4.73 -1.94 6.33
N THR A 9 5.60 -1.21 5.63
CA THR A 9 5.35 0.16 5.16
C THR A 9 5.13 0.23 3.65
N LEU A 10 4.13 1.01 3.22
CA LEU A 10 3.83 1.22 1.80
C LEU A 10 4.14 2.67 1.41
N LYS A 11 5.07 2.87 0.46
CA LYS A 11 5.33 4.19 -0.12
C LYS A 11 4.09 4.64 -0.89
N ARG A 12 3.71 5.91 -0.77
CA ARG A 12 2.53 6.45 -1.45
C ARG A 12 2.66 6.40 -2.97
N LEU A 13 3.87 6.56 -3.49
CA LEU A 13 4.17 6.40 -4.93
C LEU A 13 3.87 4.98 -5.46
N ASN A 14 3.93 3.97 -4.59
CA ASN A 14 3.69 2.56 -4.94
C ASN A 14 2.24 2.12 -4.70
N THR A 15 1.33 3.06 -4.50
CA THR A 15 -0.10 2.76 -4.35
C THR A 15 -0.71 2.40 -5.70
N PRO A 16 -1.67 1.47 -5.76
CA PRO A 16 -2.31 1.12 -7.02
C PRO A 16 -3.10 2.30 -7.61
N ALA A 17 -3.19 2.34 -8.95
CA ALA A 17 -3.76 3.47 -9.67
C ALA A 17 -5.27 3.68 -9.42
N PHE A 18 -6.01 2.61 -9.11
CA PHE A 18 -7.45 2.69 -8.86
C PHE A 18 -7.84 3.49 -7.61
N LEU A 19 -6.91 3.70 -6.67
CA LEU A 19 -7.15 4.49 -5.46
C LEU A 19 -7.34 5.99 -5.74
N GLN A 20 -6.93 6.48 -6.93
CA GLN A 20 -7.09 7.88 -7.35
C GLN A 20 -6.67 8.93 -6.28
N ILE A 21 -5.58 8.66 -5.54
CA ILE A 21 -5.06 9.57 -4.51
C ILE A 21 -3.94 10.47 -5.03
N LYS A 22 -3.77 11.66 -4.42
CA LYS A 22 -2.62 12.53 -4.66
C LYS A 22 -1.32 11.88 -4.17
N ARG A 23 -0.55 11.30 -5.10
CA ARG A 23 0.68 10.54 -4.81
C ARG A 23 1.83 11.37 -4.22
N LYS A 24 1.92 12.67 -4.53
CA LYS A 24 2.98 13.59 -4.06
C LYS A 24 2.64 14.39 -2.80
N HIS A 25 1.47 14.18 -2.20
CA HIS A 25 1.05 14.91 -0.99
C HIS A 25 1.68 14.34 0.31
N GLY A 26 2.25 13.13 0.26
CA GLY A 26 2.87 12.51 1.43
C GLY A 26 3.78 11.35 1.04
N LYS A 27 4.60 10.90 1.99
CA LYS A 27 5.62 9.86 1.74
C LYS A 27 5.05 8.44 1.78
N PHE A 28 4.11 8.17 2.68
CA PHE A 28 3.56 6.84 2.94
C PHE A 28 2.04 6.79 2.75
N PHE A 29 1.53 5.58 2.55
CA PHE A 29 0.11 5.25 2.51
C PHE A 29 -0.17 4.12 3.51
N ILE A 30 -1.44 3.99 3.92
CA ILE A 30 -1.88 2.92 4.80
C ILE A 30 -1.69 1.60 4.06
N LYS A 31 -0.91 0.69 4.65
CA LYS A 31 -0.80 -0.66 4.12
C LYS A 31 -2.05 -1.43 4.57
N PRO A 32 -2.88 -1.95 3.64
CA PRO A 32 -4.04 -2.73 4.01
C PRO A 32 -3.62 -3.97 4.81
N SER A 33 -4.43 -4.33 5.81
CA SER A 33 -4.27 -5.58 6.55
C SER A 33 -4.53 -6.77 5.63
N PRO A 34 -3.89 -7.94 5.88
CA PRO A 34 -4.24 -9.15 5.17
C PRO A 34 -5.71 -9.50 5.49
N GLY A 35 -6.49 -9.79 4.46
CA GLY A 35 -7.91 -10.05 4.56
C GLY A 35 -8.41 -10.86 3.37
N PRO A 36 -9.74 -10.95 3.18
CA PRO A 36 -10.34 -11.80 2.15
C PRO A 36 -10.07 -11.29 0.73
N HIS A 37 -9.73 -10.00 0.57
CA HIS A 37 -9.54 -9.38 -0.74
C HIS A 37 -8.06 -9.17 -1.03
N PRO A 38 -7.59 -9.44 -2.27
CA PRO A 38 -6.21 -9.20 -2.64
C PRO A 38 -5.91 -7.70 -2.73
N SER A 39 -4.64 -7.33 -2.57
CA SER A 39 -4.16 -5.94 -2.51
C SER A 39 -4.53 -5.07 -3.73
N ARG A 40 -4.85 -5.72 -4.86
CA ARG A 40 -5.25 -5.06 -6.11
C ARG A 40 -6.73 -4.69 -6.17
N PHE A 41 -7.55 -5.20 -5.26
CA PHE A 41 -9.00 -5.02 -5.23
C PHE A 41 -9.53 -4.68 -3.83
N CYS A 42 -8.66 -4.19 -2.94
CA CYS A 42 -9.03 -3.76 -1.61
C CYS A 42 -8.92 -2.23 -1.47
N LEU A 43 -9.87 -1.64 -0.74
CA LEU A 43 -9.83 -0.26 -0.29
C LEU A 43 -9.71 -0.27 1.24
N PRO A 44 -8.63 0.27 1.84
CA PRO A 44 -8.57 0.43 3.28
C PRO A 44 -9.59 1.48 3.74
N LEU A 45 -10.30 1.18 4.84
CA LEU A 45 -11.23 2.09 5.52
C LEU A 45 -10.50 3.16 6.33
#